data_AF-A0A1X0EWU5-F1
#
_entry.id   AF-A0A1X0EWU5-F1
#
_cell.length_a   1.000
_cell.length_b   1.000
_cell.length_c   1.000
_cell.angle_alpha   90.00
_cell.angle_beta   90.00
_cell.angle_gamma   90.00
#
_symmetry.space_group_name_H-M   'P 1'
#
loop_
_entity.id
_entity.type
_entity.pdbx_description
1 polymer ?
#
loop_
_entity_poly.entity_id
_entity_poly.type
_entity_poly.pdbx_seq_one_letter_code
_entity_poly.pdbx_strand_id
1 'polypeptide(L)' 'LVAGVALLLMVVFLSDWVGRIPMAALVAVMIMVSIGTFRWESIRNLKRYPLSTNLVMLVTVGVVLATHNLAFGVVAGVLL' A
#
# COMPACT_ATOMS: atom_id res chain seq x y z
N LEU A 1 17.47 -9.58 -13.84
CA LEU A 1 17.30 -10.89 -14.52
C LEU A 1 17.16 -12.04 -13.52
N VAL A 2 18.11 -12.22 -12.60
CA VAL A 2 18.09 -13.31 -11.58
C VAL A 2 16.79 -13.37 -10.78
N ALA A 3 16.32 -12.25 -10.22
CA ALA A 3 15.07 -12.20 -9.46
C ALA A 3 13.84 -12.61 -10.31
N GLY A 4 13.76 -12.14 -11.55
CA GLY A 4 12.67 -12.48 -12.47
C GLY A 4 12.66 -13.96 -12.84
N VAL A 5 13.83 -14.53 -13.15
CA VAL A 5 13.97 -15.96 -13.46
C VAL A 5 13.65 -16.81 -12.22
N ALA A 6 14.11 -16.42 -11.03
CA ALA A 6 13.82 -17.11 -9.78
C ALA A 6 12.31 -17.10 -9.45
N LEU A 7 11.64 -15.94 -9.62
CA LEU A 7 10.18 -15.84 -9.43
C LEU A 7 9.42 -16.73 -10.42
N LEU A 8 9.81 -16.73 -11.70
CA LEU A 8 9.19 -17.59 -12.71
C LEU A 8 9.36 -19.09 -12.39
N LEU A 9 10.56 -19.51 -11.98
CA LEU A 9 10.79 -20.90 -11.57
C LEU A 9 9.94 -21.28 -10.35
N MET A 10 9.83 -20.39 -9.36
CA MET A 10 9.04 -20.64 -8.16
C MET A 10 7.53 -20.76 -8.47
N VAL A 11 6.99 -19.90 -9.33
CA VAL A 11 5.57 -19.90 -9.68
C VAL A 11 5.21 -21.08 -10.58
N VAL A 12 6.06 -21.45 -11.53
CA VAL A 12 5.75 -22.51 -12.52
C VAL A 12 6.00 -23.93 -11.97
N PHE A 13 7.10 -24.15 -11.23
CA PHE A 13 7.47 -25.50 -10.77
C PHE A 13 7.03 -25.80 -9.34
N LEU A 14 6.81 -24.78 -8.52
CA LEU A 14 6.50 -24.91 -7.09
C LEU A 14 5.06 -24.51 -6.75
N SER A 15 4.19 -24.34 -7.76
CA SER A 15 2.78 -23.94 -7.61
C SER A 15 2.02 -24.80 -6.60
N ASP A 16 2.23 -26.12 -6.62
CA ASP A 16 1.51 -27.08 -5.75
C ASP A 16 1.87 -26.90 -4.26
N TRP A 17 3.09 -26.46 -3.98
CA TRP A 17 3.55 -26.15 -2.63
C TRP A 17 3.06 -24.77 -2.19
N VAL A 18 3.12 -23.78 -3.08
CA VAL A 18 2.64 -22.40 -2.83
C VAL A 18 1.12 -22.39 -2.58
N GLY A 19 0.36 -23.24 -3.28
CA GLY A 19 -1.09 -23.37 -3.10
C GLY A 19 -1.53 -23.94 -1.74
N ARG A 20 -0.62 -24.57 -0.99
CA ARG A 20 -0.89 -25.06 0.37
C ARG A 20 -0.68 -24.00 1.45
N ILE A 21 -0.20 -22.81 1.08
CA ILE A 21 0.03 -21.72 2.03
C ILE A 21 -1.34 -21.26 2.57
N PRO A 22 -1.53 -21.23 3.90
CA PRO A 22 -2.79 -20.78 4.48
C PRO A 22 -3.02 -19.30 4.14
N MET A 23 -4.25 -18.94 3.74
CA MET A 23 -4.63 -17.55 3.40
C MET A 23 -4.33 -16.57 4.54
N ALA A 24 -4.36 -17.03 5.79
CA ALA A 24 -3.99 -16.23 6.96
C ALA A 24 -2.54 -15.72 6.92
N ALA A 25 -1.59 -16.51 6.41
CA ALA A 25 -0.20 -16.07 6.28
C ALA A 25 -0.07 -14.95 5.24
N LEU A 26 -0.80 -15.04 4.12
CA LEU A 26 -0.83 -14.01 3.08
C LEU A 26 -1.41 -12.69 3.62
N VAL A 27 -2.54 -12.76 4.34
CA VAL A 27 -3.14 -11.58 4.98
C VAL A 27 -2.20 -10.96 6.01
N ALA A 28 -1.53 -11.78 6.83
CA ALA A 28 -0.55 -11.28 7.81
C ALA A 28 0.61 -10.53 7.13
N VAL A 29 1.14 -11.06 6.02
CA VAL A 29 2.17 -10.37 5.23
C VAL A 29 1.62 -9.05 4.66
N MET A 30 0.40 -9.03 4.12
CA MET A 30 -0.21 -7.80 3.62
C MET A 30 -0.39 -6.73 4.71
N ILE A 31 -0.78 -7.11 5.92
CA ILE A 31 -0.90 -6.20 7.07
C ILE A 31 0.49 -5.66 7.46
N MET A 32 1.50 -6.54 7.56
CA MET A 32 2.88 -6.12 7.87
C MET A 32 3.40 -5.09 6.85
N VAL A 33 3.20 -5.36 5.55
CA VAL A 33 3.60 -4.43 4.49
C VAL A 33 2.82 -3.12 4.59
N SER A 34 1.51 -3.18 4.84
CA SER A 34 0.67 -1.99 5.01
C SER A 34 1.22 -1.10 6.14
N ILE A 35 1.52 -1.68 7.31
CA ILE A 35 2.12 -0.96 8.44
C ILE A 35 3.46 -0.32 8.06
N GLY A 36 4.30 -0.99 7.27
CA GLY A 36 5.57 -0.45 6.77
C GLY A 36 5.42 0.66 5.74
N THR A 37 4.40 0.60 4.90
CA THR A 37 4.09 1.66 3.90
C THR A 37 3.44 2.89 4.52
N PHE A 38 2.68 2.73 5.62
CA PHE A 38 2.09 3.85 6.35
C PHE A 38 3.19 4.65 7.08
N ARG A 39 3.47 5.87 6.61
CA ARG A 39 4.39 6.80 7.26
C ARG A 39 3.75 7.40 8.53
N TRP A 40 3.86 6.71 9.66
CA TRP A 40 3.31 7.15 10.96
C TRP A 40 3.83 8.52 11.43
N GLU A 41 5.03 8.91 11.01
CA GLU A 41 5.59 10.24 11.29
C GLU A 41 4.74 11.38 10.69
N SER A 42 4.10 11.15 9.54
CA SER A 42 3.23 12.15 8.91
C SER A 42 2.03 12.49 9.78
N ILE A 43 1.47 11.52 10.51
CA ILE A 43 0.36 11.73 11.46
C ILE A 43 0.88 12.40 12.74
N ARG A 44 2.03 11.98 13.26
CA ARG A 44 2.60 12.55 14.50
C ARG A 44 3.06 14.00 14.32
N ASN A 45 3.50 14.36 13.12
CA ASN A 45 4.01 15.69 12.80
C ASN A 45 3.02 16.56 12.02
N LEU A 46 1.72 16.25 12.06
CA LEU A 46 0.68 17.09 11.44
C LEU A 46 0.83 18.58 11.85
N LYS A 47 1.07 18.88 13.13
CA LYS A 47 1.26 20.29 13.56
C LYS A 47 2.55 20.97 13.08
N ARG A 48 3.55 20.20 12.60
CA ARG A 48 4.86 20.73 12.17
C ARG A 48 4.95 20.93 10.65
N TYR A 49 4.16 20.18 9.87
CA TYR A 49 4.12 20.37 8.43
C TYR A 49 3.26 21.60 8.04
N PRO A 50 3.60 22.28 6.92
CA PRO A 50 2.76 23.35 6.40
C PRO A 50 1.33 22.84 6.14
N LEU A 51 0.35 23.69 6.42
CA LEU A 51 -1.09 23.34 6.37
C LEU A 51 -1.51 22.82 5.00
N SER A 52 -0.93 23.32 3.91
CA SER A 52 -1.20 22.88 2.54
C SER A 52 -0.88 21.40 2.32
N THR A 53 0.29 20.93 2.77
CA THR A 53 0.70 19.53 2.60
C THR A 53 -0.17 18.56 3.40
N ASN A 54 -0.57 18.94 4.62
CA ASN A 54 -1.51 18.11 5.39
C ASN A 54 -2.89 18.06 4.77
N LEU A 55 -3.36 19.17 4.21
CA LEU A 55 -4.67 19.22 3.58
C LEU A 55 -4.72 18.30 2.37
N VAL A 56 -3.70 18.33 1.50
CA VAL A 56 -3.57 17.41 0.36
C VAL A 56 -3.53 15.95 0.82
N MET A 57 -2.74 15.63 1.86
CA MET A 57 -2.68 14.27 2.41
C MET A 57 -4.03 13.80 2.95
N LEU A 58 -4.73 14.63 3.72
CA LEU A 58 -6.02 14.28 4.32
C LEU A 58 -7.11 14.10 3.26
N VAL A 59 -7.14 14.97 2.25
CA VAL A 59 -8.12 14.88 1.16
C VAL A 59 -7.85 13.64 0.31
N THR A 60 -6.60 13.41 -0.11
CA THR A 60 -6.24 12.22 -0.91
C THR A 60 -6.64 10.93 -0.18
N VAL A 61 -6.24 10.77 1.09
CA VAL A 61 -6.58 9.58 1.89
C VAL A 61 -8.09 9.47 2.12
N GLY A 62 -8.76 10.59 2.45
CA GLY A 62 -10.21 10.61 2.69
C GLY A 62 -11.01 10.19 1.45
N VAL A 63 -10.64 10.68 0.27
CA VAL A 63 -11.29 10.31 -1.00
C VAL A 63 -11.05 8.84 -1.33
N VAL A 64 -9.83 8.32 -1.16
CA VAL A 64 -9.54 6.88 -1.39
C VAL A 64 -10.38 6.01 -0.47
N LEU A 65 -10.46 6.33 0.82
CA LEU A 65 -11.21 5.55 1.79
C LEU A 65 -12.72 5.58 1.53
N ALA A 66 -13.27 6.73 1.13
CA ALA A 66 -14.69 6.86 0.82
C ALA A 66 -15.05 6.14 -0.50
N THR A 67 -14.22 6.29 -1.53
CA THR A 67 -14.52 5.79 -2.88
C THR A 67 -13.99 4.39 -3.17
N HIS A 68 -13.16 3.84 -2.27
CA HIS A 68 -12.44 2.58 -2.46
C HIS A 68 -11.60 2.55 -3.75
N ASN A 69 -11.22 3.72 -4.26
CA ASN A 69 -10.53 3.86 -5.53
C ASN A 69 -9.36 4.85 -5.41
N LEU A 70 -8.16 4.32 -5.61
CA LEU A 70 -6.91 5.08 -5.57
C LEU A 70 -6.86 6.19 -6.65
N ALA A 71 -7.51 5.99 -7.80
CA ALA A 71 -7.48 6.94 -8.91
C ALA A 71 -8.18 8.27 -8.55
N PHE A 72 -9.37 8.21 -7.91
CA PHE A 72 -10.07 9.42 -7.47
C PHE A 72 -9.27 10.18 -6.40
N GLY A 73 -8.56 9.47 -5.53
CA GLY A 73 -7.64 10.07 -4.57
C GLY A 73 -6.53 10.86 -5.24
N VAL A 74 -5.88 10.29 -6.26
CA VAL A 74 -4.80 10.97 -7.00
C VAL A 74 -5.32 12.21 -7.72
N VAL A 75 -6.48 12.12 -8.39
CA VAL A 75 -7.08 13.28 -9.08
C VAL A 75 -7.41 14.40 -8.09
N ALA A 76 -8.03 14.08 -6.96
CA ALA A 76 -8.33 15.07 -5.92
C ALA A 76 -7.06 15.70 -5.34
N GLY A 77 -5.97 14.93 -5.19
CA GLY A 77 -4.70 15.42 -4.68
C GLY A 77 -3.93 16.33 -5.62
N VAL A 78 -3.98 16.07 -6.93
CA VAL A 78 -3.27 16.88 -7.95
C VAL A 78 -3.98 18.21 -8.22
N LEU A 79 -5.30 18.28 -7.99
CA LEU A 79 -6.09 19.50 -8.17
C LEU A 79 -5.99 20.50 -7.00
N LEU A 80 -5.46 20.07 -5.85
CA LEU A 80 -5.27 20.87 -4.63
C LEU A 80 -3.84 21.40 -4.51
#